data_AF-A0A672H7G3-F1
#
_entry.id   AF-A0A672H7G3-F1
#
_cell.length_a   1.000
_cell.length_b   1.000
_cell.length_c   1.000
_cell.angle_alpha   90.00
_cell.angle_beta   90.00
_cell.angle_gamma   90.00
#
_symmetry.space_group_name_H-M   'P 1'
#
loop_
_entity.id
_entity.type
_entity.pdbx_description
1 polymer ?
#
loop_
_entity_poly.entity_id
_entity_poly.type
_entity_poly.pdbx_seq_one_letter_code
_entity_poly.pdbx_strand_id
1 'polypeptide(L)' 'MAACPELSFNVDHGYLEGLVRGMKSGILTQTDYHNLAQCDTLEGRSSASH' A
#
# COMPACT_ATOMS: atom_id res chain seq x y z
N MET A 1 -17.10 -17.66 -28.76
CA MET A 1 -17.91 -17.62 -27.52
C MET A 1 -17.13 -16.78 -26.51
N ALA A 2 -17.68 -15.61 -26.16
CA ALA A 2 -17.24 -14.61 -25.16
C ALA A 2 -15.72 -14.33 -25.04
N ALA A 3 -15.18 -13.48 -25.92
CA ALA A 3 -13.86 -12.88 -25.72
C ALA A 3 -13.99 -11.62 -24.82
N CYS A 4 -14.17 -11.85 -23.52
CA CYS A 4 -14.10 -10.80 -22.51
C CYS A 4 -12.92 -11.15 -21.58
N PRO A 5 -11.68 -10.77 -21.93
CA PRO A 5 -10.48 -11.13 -21.16
C PRO A 5 -10.54 -10.66 -19.69
N GLU A 6 -11.31 -9.60 -19.43
CA GLU A 6 -11.59 -9.09 -18.09
C GLU A 6 -12.27 -10.11 -17.16
N LEU A 7 -13.02 -11.09 -17.71
CA LEU A 7 -13.71 -12.10 -16.91
C LEU A 7 -12.77 -13.18 -16.34
N SER A 8 -11.63 -13.43 -17.00
CA SER A 8 -10.62 -14.39 -16.52
C SER A 8 -9.44 -13.71 -15.80
N PHE A 9 -9.30 -12.39 -15.92
CA PHE A 9 -8.17 -11.64 -15.35
C PHE A 9 -7.92 -11.95 -13.87
N ASN A 10 -8.97 -11.93 -13.04
CA ASN A 10 -8.86 -12.16 -11.60
C ASN A 10 -8.46 -13.60 -11.26
N VAL A 11 -8.75 -14.57 -12.12
CA VAL A 11 -8.37 -15.99 -11.91
C VAL A 11 -6.85 -16.14 -11.98
N ASP A 12 -6.23 -15.50 -12.97
CA ASP A 12 -4.79 -15.61 -13.21
C ASP A 12 -3.97 -14.57 -12.42
N HIS A 13 -4.52 -13.37 -12.17
CA HIS A 13 -3.76 -12.21 -11.68
C HIS A 13 -4.27 -11.62 -10.36
N GLY A 14 -5.44 -12.03 -9.86
CA GLY A 14 -6.10 -11.37 -8.73
C GLY A 14 -5.27 -11.37 -7.44
N TYR A 15 -4.55 -12.46 -7.15
CA TYR A 15 -3.65 -12.54 -6.00
C TYR A 15 -2.50 -11.52 -6.11
N LEU A 16 -1.84 -11.47 -7.28
CA LEU A 16 -0.70 -10.57 -7.49
C LEU A 16 -1.15 -9.10 -7.51
N GLU A 17 -2.29 -8.80 -8.13
CA GLU A 17 -2.89 -7.46 -8.10
C GLU A 17 -3.16 -7.03 -6.65
N GLY A 18 -3.82 -7.87 -5.86
CA GLY A 18 -4.12 -7.60 -4.46
C GLY A 18 -2.86 -7.38 -3.62
N LEU A 19 -1.84 -8.22 -3.81
CA LEU A 19 -0.56 -8.10 -3.11
C LEU A 19 0.15 -6.78 -3.45
N VAL A 20 0.30 -6.46 -4.73
CA VAL A 20 0.97 -5.23 -5.18
C VAL A 20 0.21 -4.00 -4.70
N ARG A 21 -1.13 -4.02 -4.73
CA ARG A 21 -1.97 -2.92 -4.26
C ARG A 21 -1.87 -2.73 -2.75
N GLY A 22 -1.79 -3.83 -2.00
CA GLY A 22 -1.50 -3.83 -0.56
C GLY A 22 -0.14 -3.22 -0.25
N MET A 23 0.92 -3.67 -0.92
CA MET A 23 2.27 -3.10 -0.74
C MET A 23 2.32 -1.61 -1.09
N LYS A 24 1.70 -1.21 -2.21
CA LYS A 24 1.60 0.19 -2.62
C LYS A 24 0.88 1.05 -1.57
N SER A 25 -0.14 0.52 -0.90
CA SER A 25 -0.85 1.25 0.15
C SER A 25 -0.03 1.50 1.41
N GLY A 26 1.03 0.70 1.64
CA GLY A 26 1.98 0.90 2.74
C GLY A 26 3.10 1.90 2.44
N ILE A 27 3.16 2.47 1.24
CA ILE A 27 4.16 3.48 0.89
C ILE A 27 3.76 4.81 1.51
N LEU A 28 4.71 5.45 2.20
CA LEU A 28 4.52 6.74 2.86
C LEU A 28 4.04 7.80 1.86
N THR A 29 3.00 8.52 2.24
CA THR A 29 2.47 9.65 1.50
C THR A 29 3.26 10.93 1.82
N GLN A 30 3.06 11.98 1.02
CA GLN A 30 3.66 13.28 1.29
C GLN A 30 3.32 13.82 2.69
N THR A 31 2.09 13.59 3.15
CA THR A 31 1.66 13.96 4.50
C THR A 31 2.43 13.17 5.56
N ASP A 32 2.61 11.86 5.37
CA ASP A 32 3.39 11.05 6.30
C ASP A 32 4.85 11.50 6.39
N TYR A 33 5.46 11.84 5.25
CA TYR A 33 6.81 12.41 5.20
C TYR A 33 6.89 13.77 5.90
N HIS A 34 5.89 14.64 5.73
CA HIS A 34 5.84 15.93 6.40
C HIS A 34 5.77 15.76 7.92
N ASN A 35 4.88 14.90 8.39
CA ASN A 35 4.75 14.57 9.82
C ASN A 35 6.06 14.01 10.39
N LEU A 36 6.74 13.14 9.64
CA LEU A 36 8.01 12.53 10.06
C LEU A 36 9.15 13.56 10.16
N ALA A 37 9.18 14.54 9.25
CA ALA A 37 10.19 15.60 9.24
C ALA A 37 10.01 16.61 10.39
N GLN A 38 8.83 16.67 11.00
CA GLN A 38 8.50 17.54 12.13
C GLN A 38 8.75 16.87 13.49
N CYS A 39 9.07 15.58 13.53
CA CYS A 39 9.50 14.92 14.76
C CYS A 39 10.98 15.26 15.03
N ASP A 40 11.23 16.34 15.79
CA ASP A 40 12.58 16.83 16.13
C ASP A 40 13.45 15.82 16.92
N THR A 41 12.85 14.77 17.50
CA THR A 41 13.55 13.73 18.27
C THR A 41 12.99 12.33 17.95
N LEU A 42 13.87 11.31 17.88
CA LEU A 42 13.57 9.89 17.57
C LEU A 42 12.49 9.22 18.46
N GLU A 43 12.00 9.90 19.48
CA GLU A 43 11.02 9.43 20.47
C GLU A 43 9.58 9.32 19.91
N GLY A 44 9.26 10.02 18.81
CA GLY A 44 7.91 9.98 18.19
C GLY A 44 7.59 8.70 17.39
N ARG A 45 8.58 7.86 17.05
CA ARG A 45 8.36 6.70 16.17
C ARG A 45 8.04 5.39 16.90
N SER A 46 8.31 5.28 18.21
CA SER A 46 8.08 4.02 18.94
C SER A 46 6.67 3.86 19.53
N SER A 47 5.81 4.88 19.46
CA SER A 47 4.45 4.85 20.04
C SER A 47 3.35 4.38 19.07
N ALA A 48 3.65 4.19 17.78
CA ALA A 48 2.67 3.73 16.78
C ALA A 48 2.53 2.19 16.68
N SER A 49 3.09 1.44 17.64
CA SER A 49 3.00 -0.03 17.74
C SER A 49 2.31 -0.50 19.04
N HIS A 50 1.36 0.27 19.54
CA HIS A 50 0.32 -0.18 20.47
C HIS A 50 -1.05 0.27 19.97
#